data_AF-A0A962YUE2-F1
#
_entry.id   AF-A0A962YUE2-F1
#
_cell.length_a   1.000
_cell.length_b   1.000
_cell.length_c   1.000
_cell.angle_alpha   90.00
_cell.angle_beta   90.00
_cell.angle_gamma   90.00
#
_symmetry.space_group_name_H-M   'P 1'
#
loop_
_entity.id
_entity.type
_entity.pdbx_description
1 polymer ?
#
loop_
_entity_poly.entity_id
_entity_poly.type
_entity_poly.pdbx_seq_one_letter_code
_entity_poly.pdbx_strand_id
1 'polypeptide(L)'
;MATTPTASNDISHYAGLLALELDPQRADFSDVPPEPLSVAAATALAGHLAKDLDRILDGIHHLGLILPGALYDQTEILRPGFPLIDALTELYSGSDRDRIFKPRLIALGSDRGYFPVAGIDPRRRPGSGPLLLLPFCFVGPRDDIARLARVMEDTLLQNGETSPATREAVQEAFGLTAMNLSYATIGDLCALLRVQLEGNELLPLWELLEQSWFERPGVRSATLDGGNRFLVAGDHAHTPFYTFDDWAQFGPGHALPATELGAGYRRWARLQRQYALALDAYGLHVRWVLANPRLEATLATADGETTLAAFREIPCLSGDYLVEAIFQNDNEHPEQRMSITNQADSELGTLAYTVTTLDAGGQLLRLEHHYPLRPRGLNAIIDRLIQRCDEQGVERQVLHPGRLLFSESGRNLRAATVADLPASTERLH
;
A
#
# COMPACT_ATOMS: atom_id res chain seq x y z
N MET A 1 44.36 -27.42 -30.87
CA MET A 1 44.29 -26.83 -29.53
C MET A 1 42.84 -26.49 -29.26
N ALA A 2 42.18 -27.30 -28.45
CA ALA A 2 40.82 -27.05 -28.01
C ALA A 2 40.82 -25.87 -27.03
N THR A 3 40.10 -24.81 -27.38
CA THR A 3 39.78 -23.73 -26.45
C THR A 3 38.80 -24.27 -25.41
N THR A 4 39.30 -24.51 -24.21
CA THR A 4 38.49 -24.75 -23.02
C THR A 4 37.51 -23.57 -22.86
N PRO A 5 36.21 -23.79 -22.66
CA PRO A 5 35.31 -22.68 -22.35
C PRO A 5 35.74 -22.14 -20.98
N THR A 6 36.15 -20.88 -20.94
CA THR A 6 36.29 -20.12 -19.70
C THR A 6 34.94 -20.20 -18.98
N ALA A 7 34.90 -20.91 -17.85
CA ALA A 7 33.74 -20.94 -16.98
C ALA A 7 33.38 -19.48 -16.66
N SER A 8 32.17 -19.08 -17.03
CA SER A 8 31.66 -17.74 -16.73
C SER A 8 31.65 -17.58 -15.21
N ASN A 9 32.47 -16.66 -14.69
CA ASN A 9 32.57 -16.35 -13.26
C ASN A 9 31.38 -15.50 -12.79
N ASP A 10 30.21 -15.69 -13.41
CA ASP A 10 29.03 -14.87 -13.24
C ASP A 10 28.20 -15.42 -12.08
N ILE A 11 28.14 -14.64 -11.00
CA ILE A 11 27.42 -14.98 -9.78
C ILE A 11 25.99 -14.51 -9.92
N SER A 12 25.06 -15.37 -9.53
CA SER A 12 23.63 -15.08 -9.49
C SER A 12 23.07 -15.40 -8.10
N HIS A 13 21.80 -15.10 -7.91
CA HIS A 13 21.09 -15.36 -6.66
C HIS A 13 19.68 -15.84 -6.94
N TYR A 14 19.09 -16.52 -5.96
CA TYR A 14 17.68 -16.87 -5.99
C TYR A 14 17.13 -16.91 -4.56
N ALA A 15 15.98 -16.29 -4.37
CA ALA A 15 15.40 -16.05 -3.05
C ALA A 15 14.33 -17.09 -2.70
N GLY A 16 14.24 -17.39 -1.42
CA GLY A 16 13.12 -18.10 -0.82
C GLY A 16 12.70 -17.42 0.48
N LEU A 17 11.62 -17.92 1.04
CA LEU A 17 10.98 -17.39 2.24
C LEU A 17 10.70 -18.56 3.18
N LEU A 18 10.88 -18.35 4.48
CA LEU A 18 10.19 -19.15 5.48
C LEU A 18 8.93 -18.38 5.87
N ALA A 19 7.78 -18.96 5.59
CA ALA A 19 6.47 -18.42 5.93
C ALA A 19 6.05 -18.90 7.32
N LEU A 20 5.65 -17.96 8.18
CA LEU A 20 5.14 -18.19 9.51
C LEU A 20 3.69 -17.70 9.55
N GLU A 21 2.75 -18.64 9.65
CA GLU A 21 1.33 -18.33 9.82
C GLU A 21 0.98 -18.35 11.31
N LEU A 22 0.51 -17.21 11.81
CA LEU A 22 0.12 -16.98 13.20
C LEU A 22 -1.39 -17.11 13.36
N ASP A 23 -1.83 -17.46 14.57
CA ASP A 23 -3.25 -17.45 14.92
C ASP A 23 -3.64 -16.05 15.46
N PRO A 24 -4.47 -15.28 14.75
CA PRO A 24 -4.86 -13.94 15.17
C PRO A 24 -5.73 -13.92 16.44
N GLN A 25 -6.24 -15.07 16.90
CA GLN A 25 -7.04 -15.19 18.12
C GLN A 25 -6.19 -15.46 19.38
N ARG A 26 -4.88 -15.70 19.23
CA ARG A 26 -4.03 -15.99 20.40
C ARG A 26 -3.59 -14.72 21.11
N ALA A 27 -3.36 -14.86 22.42
CA ALA A 27 -2.92 -13.76 23.27
C ALA A 27 -1.50 -13.26 22.95
N ASP A 28 -0.65 -14.09 22.34
CA ASP A 28 0.70 -13.71 21.90
C ASP A 28 0.73 -13.06 20.51
N PHE A 29 -0.40 -12.98 19.79
CA PHE A 29 -0.48 -12.24 18.55
C PHE A 29 -0.41 -10.73 18.82
N SER A 30 0.67 -10.12 18.35
CA SER A 30 0.78 -8.68 18.20
C SER A 30 0.71 -8.34 16.72
N ASP A 31 -0.03 -7.29 16.39
CA ASP A 31 -0.07 -6.71 15.04
C ASP A 31 1.24 -5.98 14.67
N VAL A 32 2.23 -6.00 15.56
CA VAL A 32 3.58 -5.48 15.35
C VAL A 32 4.56 -6.65 15.35
N PRO A 33 5.31 -6.87 14.26
CA PRO A 33 6.33 -7.91 14.19
C PRO A 33 7.39 -7.78 15.31
N PRO A 34 8.04 -8.88 15.74
CA PRO A 34 9.08 -8.85 16.77
C PRO A 34 10.32 -8.07 16.31
N GLU A 35 11.18 -7.72 17.25
CA GLU A 35 12.48 -7.09 16.95
C GLU A 35 13.42 -8.05 16.20
N PRO A 36 14.37 -7.53 15.40
CA PRO A 36 15.44 -8.34 14.85
C PRO A 36 16.19 -9.11 15.95
N LEU A 37 16.52 -10.36 15.64
CA LEU A 37 17.31 -11.25 16.47
C LEU A 37 18.72 -10.71 16.68
N SER A 38 19.29 -11.01 17.86
CA SER A 38 20.73 -10.84 18.10
C SER A 38 21.57 -11.62 17.09
N VAL A 39 22.84 -11.23 16.94
CA VAL A 39 23.77 -11.93 16.03
C VAL A 39 23.87 -13.43 16.37
N ALA A 40 23.93 -13.77 17.66
CA ALA A 40 24.01 -15.15 18.12
C ALA A 40 22.75 -15.95 17.78
N ALA A 41 21.56 -15.40 18.05
CA ALA A 41 20.29 -16.05 17.75
C ALA A 41 20.07 -16.22 16.24
N ALA A 42 20.36 -15.18 15.45
CA ALA A 42 20.29 -15.26 13.99
C ALA A 42 21.23 -16.35 13.43
N THR A 43 22.46 -16.44 13.95
CA THR A 43 23.44 -17.46 13.52
C THR A 43 22.98 -18.88 13.87
N ALA A 44 22.42 -19.08 15.07
CA ALA A 44 21.88 -20.38 15.46
C ALA A 44 20.71 -20.78 14.55
N LEU A 45 19.76 -19.88 14.33
CA LEU A 45 18.60 -20.10 13.47
C LEU A 45 19.02 -20.42 12.03
N ALA A 46 19.97 -19.68 11.47
CA ALA A 46 20.51 -19.93 10.13
C ALA A 46 21.05 -21.37 9.97
N GLY A 47 21.67 -21.92 11.02
CA GLY A 47 22.14 -23.30 11.01
C GLY A 47 21.02 -24.35 10.95
N HIS A 48 19.87 -24.08 11.56
CA HIS A 48 18.68 -24.93 11.43
C HIS A 48 18.08 -24.85 10.03
N LEU A 49 17.91 -23.63 9.50
CA LEU A 49 17.39 -23.40 8.16
C LEU A 49 18.27 -24.07 7.09
N ALA A 50 19.59 -23.91 7.17
CA ALA A 50 20.51 -24.51 6.22
C ALA A 50 20.42 -26.04 6.20
N LYS A 51 20.28 -26.69 7.37
CA LYS A 51 20.12 -28.16 7.44
C LYS A 51 18.80 -28.63 6.83
N ASP A 52 17.72 -27.91 7.08
CA ASP A 52 16.42 -28.24 6.51
C ASP A 52 16.40 -28.05 5.00
N LEU A 53 16.89 -26.91 4.51
CA LEU A 53 16.94 -26.60 3.08
C LEU A 53 17.85 -27.58 2.34
N ASP A 54 18.97 -28.01 2.93
CA ASP A 54 19.85 -29.02 2.35
C ASP A 54 19.16 -30.38 2.19
N ARG A 55 18.40 -30.79 3.21
CA ARG A 55 17.60 -32.01 3.18
C ARG A 55 16.46 -31.94 2.16
N ILE A 56 15.79 -30.80 2.04
CA ILE A 56 14.62 -30.62 1.16
C ILE A 56 15.05 -30.49 -0.30
N LEU A 57 16.14 -29.76 -0.57
CA LEU A 57 16.58 -29.42 -1.94
C LEU A 57 17.68 -30.34 -2.47
N ASP A 58 18.11 -31.32 -1.68
CA ASP A 58 19.12 -32.34 -2.03
C ASP A 58 20.48 -31.75 -2.47
N GLY A 59 21.12 -31.03 -1.53
CA GLY A 59 22.53 -30.63 -1.65
C GLY A 59 22.77 -29.17 -2.04
N ILE A 60 22.79 -28.28 -1.04
CA ILE A 60 23.03 -26.82 -1.23
C ILE A 60 24.42 -26.36 -0.80
N HIS A 61 25.28 -27.26 -0.29
CA HIS A 61 26.58 -26.91 0.33
C HIS A 61 27.56 -26.16 -0.57
N HIS A 62 27.39 -26.23 -1.89
CA HIS A 62 28.21 -25.53 -2.89
C HIS A 62 27.75 -24.08 -3.11
N LEU A 63 26.64 -23.67 -2.50
CA LEU A 63 26.05 -22.34 -2.60
C LEU A 63 26.25 -21.55 -1.30
N GLY A 64 26.29 -20.23 -1.44
CA GLY A 64 26.14 -19.31 -0.32
C GLY A 64 24.69 -19.20 0.09
N LEU A 65 24.45 -18.93 1.37
CA LEU A 65 23.13 -18.66 1.93
C LEU A 65 23.21 -17.43 2.84
N ILE A 66 22.35 -16.45 2.61
CA ILE A 66 22.20 -15.28 3.47
C ILE A 66 20.76 -15.12 3.95
N LEU A 67 20.59 -14.76 5.22
CA LEU A 67 19.28 -14.40 5.77
C LEU A 67 19.42 -13.32 6.87
N PRO A 68 18.45 -12.38 6.96
CA PRO A 68 18.28 -11.55 8.14
C PRO A 68 17.54 -12.32 9.23
N GLY A 69 18.00 -12.19 10.46
CA GLY A 69 17.28 -12.64 11.66
C GLY A 69 16.13 -11.70 11.99
N ALA A 70 15.19 -11.50 11.06
CA ALA A 70 14.02 -10.67 11.28
C ALA A 70 12.81 -11.20 10.49
N LEU A 71 11.62 -10.83 10.95
CA LEU A 71 10.36 -11.13 10.32
C LEU A 71 9.79 -9.88 9.64
N TYR A 72 9.19 -10.07 8.47
CA TYR A 72 8.68 -9.03 7.61
C TYR A 72 7.23 -9.31 7.24
N ASP A 73 6.45 -8.25 7.04
CA ASP A 73 5.14 -8.35 6.39
C ASP A 73 5.30 -8.56 4.86
N GLN A 74 4.31 -9.18 4.21
CA GLN A 74 4.31 -9.39 2.77
C GLN A 74 4.51 -8.10 1.94
N THR A 75 4.03 -6.96 2.44
CA THR A 75 4.19 -5.63 1.83
C THR A 75 5.62 -5.07 1.91
N GLU A 76 6.49 -5.73 2.67
CA GLU A 76 7.91 -5.42 2.73
C GLU A 76 8.74 -6.26 1.78
N ILE A 77 8.29 -7.49 1.50
CA ILE A 77 8.91 -8.39 0.53
C ILE A 77 8.50 -8.04 -0.90
N LEU A 78 7.19 -7.93 -1.14
CA LEU A 78 6.62 -7.69 -2.47
C LEU A 78 6.60 -6.19 -2.77
N ARG A 79 7.72 -5.69 -3.29
CA ARG A 79 7.87 -4.30 -3.74
C ARG A 79 8.47 -4.24 -5.14
N PRO A 80 8.30 -3.13 -5.88
CA PRO A 80 8.93 -2.95 -7.19
C PRO A 80 10.41 -3.32 -7.15
N GLY A 81 10.82 -4.33 -7.94
CA GLY A 81 12.20 -4.81 -8.02
C GLY A 81 12.68 -5.71 -6.85
N PHE A 82 11.85 -6.02 -5.86
CA PHE A 82 12.23 -6.81 -4.66
C PHE A 82 13.48 -6.30 -3.91
N PRO A 83 13.53 -5.01 -3.50
CA PRO A 83 14.72 -4.34 -2.99
C PRO A 83 15.35 -4.99 -1.74
N LEU A 84 14.56 -5.72 -0.94
CA LEU A 84 15.09 -6.46 0.21
C LEU A 84 16.03 -7.59 -0.25
N ILE A 85 15.66 -8.30 -1.33
CA ILE A 85 16.44 -9.39 -1.91
C ILE A 85 17.74 -8.85 -2.51
N ASP A 86 17.66 -7.72 -3.21
CA ASP A 86 18.84 -7.02 -3.73
C ASP A 86 19.78 -6.62 -2.60
N ALA A 87 19.25 -6.02 -1.52
CA ALA A 87 20.05 -5.62 -0.37
C ALA A 87 20.74 -6.80 0.32
N LEU A 88 20.07 -7.96 0.45
CA LEU A 88 20.70 -9.18 0.95
C LEU A 88 21.82 -9.66 0.03
N THR A 89 21.61 -9.64 -1.28
CA THR A 89 22.61 -10.10 -2.25
C THR A 89 23.84 -9.18 -2.29
N GLU A 90 23.63 -7.86 -2.17
CA GLU A 90 24.70 -6.87 -2.04
C GLU A 90 25.52 -7.10 -0.76
N LEU A 91 24.86 -7.38 0.37
CA LEU A 91 25.53 -7.67 1.63
C LEU A 91 26.33 -8.97 1.59
N TYR A 92 25.81 -10.01 0.93
CA TYR A 92 26.57 -11.25 0.71
C TYR A 92 27.82 -10.96 -0.11
N SER A 93 27.68 -10.24 -1.22
CA SER A 93 28.79 -9.92 -2.14
C SER A 93 29.85 -9.03 -1.47
N GLY A 94 29.44 -8.00 -0.73
CA GLY A 94 30.34 -7.09 -0.02
C GLY A 94 31.12 -7.74 1.13
N SER A 95 30.68 -8.91 1.60
CA SER A 95 31.42 -9.68 2.59
C SER A 95 32.59 -10.48 2.00
N ASP A 96 32.66 -10.63 0.67
CA ASP A 96 33.78 -11.31 0.00
C ASP A 96 34.94 -10.35 -0.24
N ARG A 97 36.15 -10.76 0.15
CA ARG A 97 37.39 -10.01 -0.12
C ARG A 97 38.19 -10.61 -1.26
N ASP A 98 37.85 -11.84 -1.66
CA ASP A 98 38.56 -12.58 -2.71
C ASP A 98 37.80 -12.48 -4.05
N ARG A 99 38.49 -12.65 -5.17
CA ARG A 99 37.87 -12.70 -6.52
C ARG A 99 37.29 -14.07 -6.88
N ILE A 100 37.40 -15.05 -5.98
CA ILE A 100 36.98 -16.44 -6.18
C ILE A 100 35.83 -16.72 -5.22
N PHE A 101 34.67 -17.07 -5.76
CA PHE A 101 33.49 -17.40 -4.98
C PHE A 101 33.76 -18.55 -4.00
N LYS A 102 33.40 -18.35 -2.73
CA LYS A 102 33.40 -19.37 -1.69
C LYS A 102 32.03 -19.39 -1.01
N PRO A 103 31.36 -20.56 -0.95
CA PRO A 103 30.06 -20.67 -0.29
C PRO A 103 30.19 -20.37 1.21
N ARG A 104 29.29 -19.53 1.72
CA ARG A 104 29.23 -19.14 3.13
C ARG A 104 27.78 -19.08 3.59
N LEU A 105 27.57 -19.42 4.86
CA LEU A 105 26.32 -19.14 5.57
C LEU A 105 26.49 -17.80 6.30
N ILE A 106 25.67 -16.81 5.94
CA ILE A 106 25.68 -15.47 6.54
C ILE A 106 24.33 -15.22 7.20
N ALA A 107 24.33 -15.09 8.52
CA ALA A 107 23.17 -14.63 9.27
C ALA A 107 23.39 -13.17 9.69
N LEU A 108 22.44 -12.30 9.36
CA LEU A 108 22.47 -10.90 9.79
C LEU A 108 21.64 -10.78 11.07
N GLY A 109 22.27 -10.39 12.18
CA GLY A 109 21.56 -10.06 13.43
C GLY A 109 21.91 -8.66 13.92
N SER A 110 21.15 -8.17 14.89
CA SER A 110 21.37 -6.87 15.51
C SER A 110 21.13 -6.92 17.01
N ASP A 111 22.05 -6.35 17.78
CA ASP A 111 21.90 -6.18 19.22
C ASP A 111 21.28 -4.80 19.58
N ARG A 112 20.84 -4.05 18.57
CA ARG A 112 20.26 -2.69 18.73
C ARG A 112 18.76 -2.62 18.49
N GLY A 113 18.12 -3.74 18.15
CA GLY A 113 16.70 -3.79 17.78
C GLY A 113 16.37 -3.26 16.38
N TYR A 114 17.38 -2.91 15.57
CA TYR A 114 17.23 -2.47 14.17
C TYR A 114 18.49 -2.81 13.35
N PHE A 115 18.36 -3.00 12.04
CA PHE A 115 19.50 -3.16 11.14
C PHE A 115 20.03 -1.80 10.66
N PRO A 116 21.36 -1.58 10.61
CA PRO A 116 21.93 -0.33 10.13
C PRO A 116 21.73 -0.10 8.62
N VAL A 117 21.40 -1.16 7.88
CA VAL A 117 21.16 -1.11 6.43
C VAL A 117 19.65 -1.01 6.21
N ALA A 118 19.19 0.17 5.79
CA ALA A 118 17.77 0.47 5.66
C ALA A 118 17.01 -0.48 4.72
N GLY A 119 17.68 -1.06 3.71
CA GLY A 119 17.07 -2.00 2.76
C GLY A 119 16.62 -3.32 3.38
N ILE A 120 17.14 -3.68 4.56
CA ILE A 120 16.77 -4.91 5.29
C ILE A 120 16.18 -4.63 6.68
N ASP A 121 16.07 -3.37 7.10
CA ASP A 121 15.52 -3.03 8.41
C ASP A 121 13.99 -3.22 8.39
N PRO A 122 13.40 -4.14 9.18
CA PRO A 122 11.96 -4.38 9.17
C PRO A 122 11.21 -3.15 9.68
N ARG A 123 10.13 -2.76 9.00
CA ARG A 123 9.36 -1.56 9.34
C ARG A 123 8.58 -1.71 10.64
N ARG A 124 8.23 -2.93 11.04
CA ARG A 124 7.52 -3.26 12.29
C ARG A 124 6.34 -2.34 12.57
N ARG A 125 5.46 -2.17 11.57
CA ARG A 125 4.30 -1.27 11.70
C ARG A 125 3.14 -2.01 12.37
N PRO A 126 2.33 -1.33 13.18
CA PRO A 126 1.03 -1.86 13.58
C PRO A 126 0.18 -2.22 12.36
N GLY A 127 -0.65 -3.25 12.48
CA GLY A 127 -1.48 -3.78 11.41
C GLY A 127 -0.81 -4.79 10.47
N SER A 128 0.36 -5.36 10.82
CA SER A 128 0.89 -6.52 10.10
C SER A 128 -0.06 -7.70 10.21
N GLY A 129 -0.22 -8.43 9.10
CA GLY A 129 -1.12 -9.58 9.04
C GLY A 129 -0.61 -10.79 9.82
N PRO A 130 -1.41 -11.88 9.88
CA PRO A 130 -1.00 -13.12 10.54
C PRO A 130 0.10 -13.88 9.78
N LEU A 131 0.44 -13.48 8.55
CA LEU A 131 1.51 -14.06 7.76
C LEU A 131 2.79 -13.22 7.89
N LEU A 132 3.78 -13.74 8.59
CA LEU A 132 5.11 -13.15 8.69
C LEU A 132 6.13 -13.98 7.89
N LEU A 133 7.12 -13.30 7.32
CA LEU A 133 8.07 -13.90 6.38
C LEU A 133 9.51 -13.68 6.87
N LEU A 134 10.31 -14.73 6.84
CA LEU A 134 11.77 -14.65 6.99
C LEU A 134 12.42 -14.92 5.62
N PRO A 135 12.92 -13.90 4.92
CA PRO A 135 13.54 -14.07 3.60
C PRO A 135 14.93 -14.67 3.70
N PHE A 136 15.33 -15.45 2.71
CA PHE A 136 16.70 -15.92 2.55
C PHE A 136 17.08 -15.94 1.07
N CYS A 137 18.37 -15.82 0.78
CA CYS A 137 18.89 -15.83 -0.59
C CYS A 137 20.01 -16.83 -0.73
N PHE A 138 19.91 -17.69 -1.74
CA PHE A 138 21.03 -18.47 -2.23
C PHE A 138 21.86 -17.65 -3.20
N VAL A 139 23.18 -17.75 -3.12
CA VAL A 139 24.14 -17.03 -3.99
C VAL A 139 25.18 -18.01 -4.51
N GLY A 140 25.50 -17.97 -5.80
CA GLY A 140 26.49 -18.89 -6.38
C GLY A 140 26.62 -18.75 -7.89
N PRO A 141 27.36 -19.67 -8.53
CA PRO A 141 27.49 -19.70 -9.99
C PRO A 141 26.10 -19.73 -10.67
N ARG A 142 25.94 -18.93 -11.72
CA ARG A 142 24.65 -18.76 -12.43
C ARG A 142 23.96 -20.08 -12.79
N ASP A 143 24.71 -21.06 -13.30
CA ASP A 143 24.15 -22.34 -13.72
C ASP A 143 23.65 -23.19 -12.54
N ASP A 144 24.30 -23.08 -11.38
CA ASP A 144 23.91 -23.80 -10.16
C ASP A 144 22.64 -23.18 -9.58
N ILE A 145 22.58 -21.85 -9.52
CA ILE A 145 21.40 -21.10 -9.09
C ILE A 145 20.21 -21.36 -10.01
N ALA A 146 20.40 -21.41 -11.34
CA ALA A 146 19.32 -21.72 -12.27
C ALA A 146 18.77 -23.14 -12.10
N ARG A 147 19.60 -24.12 -11.69
CA ARG A 147 19.14 -25.47 -11.34
C ARG A 147 18.37 -25.46 -10.03
N LEU A 148 18.91 -24.81 -9.01
CA LEU A 148 18.28 -24.67 -7.71
C LEU A 148 16.90 -24.02 -7.80
N ALA A 149 16.76 -22.94 -8.57
CA ALA A 149 15.49 -22.24 -8.76
C ALA A 149 14.38 -23.19 -9.23
N ARG A 150 14.66 -24.05 -10.21
CA ARG A 150 13.68 -25.06 -10.69
C ARG A 150 13.31 -26.05 -9.59
N VAL A 151 14.31 -26.56 -8.86
CA VAL A 151 14.07 -27.49 -7.75
C VAL A 151 13.23 -26.84 -6.66
N MET A 152 13.50 -25.58 -6.32
CA MET A 152 12.74 -24.83 -5.32
C MET A 152 11.27 -24.66 -5.74
N GLU A 153 11.00 -24.19 -6.96
CA GLU A 153 9.63 -24.00 -7.47
C GLU A 153 8.85 -25.34 -7.55
N ASP A 154 9.53 -26.43 -7.91
CA ASP A 154 8.89 -27.76 -8.01
C ASP A 154 8.65 -28.40 -6.63
N THR A 155 9.48 -28.09 -5.63
CA THR A 155 9.54 -28.84 -4.36
C THR A 155 8.88 -28.11 -3.20
N LEU A 156 9.10 -26.81 -3.03
CA LEU A 156 8.75 -26.11 -1.78
C LEU A 156 7.24 -26.03 -1.55
N LEU A 157 6.45 -25.87 -2.61
CA LEU A 157 4.99 -25.83 -2.50
C LEU A 157 4.40 -27.13 -1.91
N GLN A 158 5.02 -28.30 -2.17
CA GLN A 158 4.51 -29.60 -1.73
C GLN A 158 5.24 -30.16 -0.51
N ASN A 159 6.55 -29.90 -0.40
CA ASN A 159 7.45 -30.51 0.58
C ASN A 159 8.26 -29.47 1.37
N GLY A 160 7.77 -28.23 1.45
CA GLY A 160 8.43 -27.13 2.15
C GLY A 160 8.28 -27.15 3.69
N GLU A 161 7.65 -28.15 4.28
CA GLU A 161 7.47 -28.21 5.73
C GLU A 161 8.81 -28.21 6.49
N THR A 162 8.90 -27.35 7.52
CA THR A 162 10.07 -27.31 8.40
C THR A 162 10.17 -28.56 9.27
N SER A 163 11.38 -28.98 9.62
CA SER A 163 11.56 -29.99 10.67
C SER A 163 11.07 -29.49 12.04
N PRO A 164 10.76 -30.40 12.99
CA PRO A 164 10.41 -30.03 14.35
C PRO A 164 11.46 -29.16 15.04
N ALA A 165 12.75 -29.45 14.80
CA ALA A 165 13.86 -28.70 15.38
C ALA A 165 13.92 -27.25 14.87
N THR A 166 13.70 -27.03 13.58
CA THR A 166 13.63 -25.67 13.02
C THR A 166 12.40 -24.93 13.53
N ARG A 167 11.25 -25.61 13.60
CA ARG A 167 10.03 -25.01 14.14
C ARG A 167 10.20 -24.57 15.60
N GLU A 168 10.81 -25.40 16.44
CA GLU A 168 11.13 -25.04 17.82
C GLU A 168 12.07 -23.84 17.88
N ALA A 169 13.18 -23.86 17.12
CA ALA A 169 14.15 -22.78 17.08
C ALA A 169 13.55 -21.44 16.63
N VAL A 170 12.67 -21.44 15.62
CA VAL A 170 11.99 -20.21 15.14
C VAL A 170 11.07 -19.65 16.22
N GLN A 171 10.24 -20.50 16.82
CA GLN A 171 9.27 -20.07 17.84
C GLN A 171 9.97 -19.56 19.10
N GLU A 172 11.04 -20.22 19.55
CA GLU A 172 11.85 -19.76 20.68
C GLU A 172 12.56 -18.44 20.38
N ALA A 173 13.19 -18.32 19.21
CA ALA A 173 13.96 -17.14 18.85
C ALA A 173 13.09 -15.87 18.75
N PHE A 174 11.89 -15.99 18.16
CA PHE A 174 10.99 -14.85 17.98
C PHE A 174 9.94 -14.70 19.08
N GLY A 175 9.80 -15.69 19.97
CA GLY A 175 8.79 -15.69 21.03
C GLY A 175 7.36 -15.74 20.48
N LEU A 176 7.13 -16.45 19.38
CA LEU A 176 5.83 -16.56 18.70
C LEU A 176 5.38 -18.01 18.61
N THR A 177 4.07 -18.25 18.69
CA THR A 177 3.49 -19.56 18.35
C THR A 177 2.91 -19.55 16.95
N ALA A 178 3.41 -20.42 16.08
CA ALA A 178 2.95 -20.48 14.71
C ALA A 178 2.06 -21.69 14.44
N MET A 179 0.94 -21.46 13.76
CA MET A 179 0.06 -22.51 13.25
C MET A 179 0.80 -23.33 12.20
N ASN A 180 1.39 -22.65 11.20
CA ASN A 180 2.10 -23.29 10.13
C ASN A 180 3.46 -22.61 9.86
N LEU A 181 4.47 -23.44 9.56
CA LEU A 181 5.80 -23.03 9.14
C LEU A 181 6.20 -23.84 7.91
N SER A 182 6.42 -23.13 6.80
CA SER A 182 6.83 -23.76 5.54
C SER A 182 7.75 -22.86 4.74
N TYR A 183 8.74 -23.45 4.09
CA TYR A 183 9.53 -22.80 3.06
C TYR A 183 8.68 -22.61 1.80
N ALA A 184 8.87 -21.48 1.13
CA ALA A 184 8.15 -21.09 -0.07
C ALA A 184 9.07 -20.27 -1.00
N THR A 185 8.76 -20.23 -2.28
CA THR A 185 9.37 -19.27 -3.22
C THR A 185 8.64 -17.92 -3.18
N ILE A 186 9.23 -16.90 -3.81
CA ILE A 186 8.48 -15.66 -4.09
C ILE A 186 7.30 -15.94 -5.04
N GLY A 187 7.46 -16.92 -5.94
CA GLY A 187 6.37 -17.40 -6.81
C GLY A 187 5.18 -17.94 -6.03
N ASP A 188 5.43 -18.76 -5.00
CA ASP A 188 4.39 -19.29 -4.11
C ASP A 188 3.67 -18.17 -3.33
N LEU A 189 4.42 -17.20 -2.79
CA LEU A 189 3.83 -16.05 -2.11
C LEU A 189 2.95 -15.23 -3.05
N CYS A 190 3.43 -14.98 -4.27
CA CYS A 190 2.67 -14.35 -5.34
C CYS A 190 1.38 -15.11 -5.67
N ALA A 191 1.44 -16.44 -5.79
CA ALA A 191 0.28 -17.28 -6.05
C ALA A 191 -0.75 -17.22 -4.92
N LEU A 192 -0.29 -17.31 -3.66
CA LEU A 192 -1.14 -17.16 -2.48
C LEU A 192 -1.86 -15.81 -2.47
N LEU A 193 -1.11 -14.72 -2.64
CA LEU A 193 -1.68 -13.37 -2.64
C LEU A 193 -2.66 -13.16 -3.80
N ARG A 194 -2.36 -13.68 -4.99
CA ARG A 194 -3.28 -13.63 -6.13
C ARG A 194 -4.62 -14.29 -5.79
N VAL A 195 -4.60 -15.51 -5.23
CA VAL A 195 -5.82 -16.24 -4.83
C VAL A 195 -6.60 -15.45 -3.78
N GLN A 196 -5.91 -14.86 -2.80
CA GLN A 196 -6.54 -14.01 -1.79
C GLN A 196 -7.21 -12.78 -2.41
N LEU A 197 -6.52 -12.07 -3.32
CA LEU A 197 -7.08 -10.90 -3.99
C LEU A 197 -8.25 -11.26 -4.89
N GLU A 198 -8.15 -12.36 -5.65
CA GLU A 198 -9.24 -12.86 -6.50
C GLU A 198 -10.48 -13.20 -5.67
N GLY A 199 -10.33 -13.90 -4.55
CA GLY A 199 -11.42 -14.23 -3.63
C GLY A 199 -12.09 -13.02 -2.98
N ASN A 200 -11.44 -11.85 -3.04
CA ASN A 200 -11.97 -10.57 -2.54
C ASN A 200 -12.35 -9.60 -3.68
N GLU A 201 -12.49 -10.08 -4.93
CA GLU A 201 -12.84 -9.27 -6.11
C GLU A 201 -11.79 -8.17 -6.44
N LEU A 202 -10.54 -8.37 -6.04
CA LEU A 202 -9.41 -7.44 -6.23
C LEU A 202 -8.42 -7.93 -7.28
N LEU A 203 -8.82 -8.81 -8.20
CA LEU A 203 -7.94 -9.29 -9.27
C LEU A 203 -7.33 -8.14 -10.12
N PRO A 204 -8.04 -7.04 -10.45
CA PRO A 204 -7.41 -5.92 -11.14
C PRO A 204 -6.28 -5.26 -10.33
N LEU A 205 -6.33 -5.31 -8.99
CA LEU A 205 -5.23 -4.83 -8.16
C LEU A 205 -3.98 -5.71 -8.31
N TRP A 206 -4.17 -7.03 -8.35
CA TRP A 206 -3.08 -7.98 -8.61
C TRP A 206 -2.36 -7.66 -9.93
N GLU A 207 -3.10 -7.39 -11.01
CA GLU A 207 -2.52 -7.09 -12.33
C GLU A 207 -1.66 -5.82 -12.33
N LEU A 208 -2.08 -4.79 -11.57
CA LEU A 208 -1.31 -3.56 -11.37
C LEU A 208 -0.03 -3.83 -10.57
N LEU A 209 -0.13 -4.58 -9.47
CA LEU A 209 0.99 -4.90 -8.60
C LEU A 209 2.03 -5.78 -9.31
N GLU A 210 1.58 -6.82 -10.01
CA GLU A 210 2.43 -7.72 -10.78
C GLU A 210 3.24 -6.97 -11.84
N GLN A 211 2.63 -5.99 -12.52
CA GLN A 211 3.34 -5.13 -13.48
C GLN A 211 4.54 -4.43 -12.83
N SER A 212 4.34 -3.86 -11.62
CA SER A 212 5.37 -3.12 -10.89
C SER A 212 6.43 -4.02 -10.27
N TRP A 213 6.05 -5.08 -9.55
CA TRP A 213 6.99 -5.93 -8.81
C TRP A 213 8.06 -6.55 -9.72
N PHE A 214 7.64 -7.06 -10.87
CA PHE A 214 8.53 -7.66 -11.86
C PHE A 214 9.10 -6.66 -12.86
N GLU A 215 8.94 -5.35 -12.60
CA GLU A 215 9.44 -4.24 -13.44
C GLU A 215 9.17 -4.45 -14.93
N ARG A 216 7.98 -4.95 -15.26
CA ARG A 216 7.64 -5.26 -16.64
C ARG A 216 7.60 -3.97 -17.46
N PRO A 217 8.15 -3.96 -18.69
CA PRO A 217 8.12 -2.78 -19.53
C PRO A 217 6.67 -2.42 -19.91
N GLY A 218 6.44 -1.12 -20.13
CA GLY A 218 5.16 -0.56 -20.55
C GLY A 218 4.24 -0.16 -19.39
N VAL A 219 2.98 0.08 -19.73
CA VAL A 219 1.96 0.61 -18.82
C VAL A 219 0.83 -0.40 -18.65
N ARG A 220 0.45 -0.69 -17.40
CA ARG A 220 -0.75 -1.47 -17.09
C ARG A 220 -1.83 -0.53 -16.59
N SER A 221 -3.06 -0.68 -17.11
CA SER A 221 -4.23 0.04 -16.61
C SER A 221 -5.25 -0.92 -16.00
N ALA A 222 -6.00 -0.42 -15.03
CA ALA A 222 -7.19 -1.07 -14.49
C ALA A 222 -8.32 -0.04 -14.42
N THR A 223 -9.48 -0.40 -14.99
CA THR A 223 -10.72 0.36 -14.86
C THR A 223 -11.71 -0.51 -14.09
N LEU A 224 -12.21 0.00 -12.97
CA LEU A 224 -13.17 -0.72 -12.13
C LEU A 224 -14.60 -0.33 -12.51
N ASP A 225 -15.58 -1.16 -12.12
CA ASP A 225 -17.01 -0.93 -12.39
C ASP A 225 -17.54 0.40 -11.85
N GLY A 226 -16.95 0.91 -10.77
CA GLY A 226 -17.26 2.23 -10.21
C GLY A 226 -16.74 3.41 -11.06
N GLY A 227 -16.00 3.12 -12.13
CA GLY A 227 -15.29 4.11 -12.96
C GLY A 227 -13.98 4.61 -12.38
N ASN A 228 -13.49 3.97 -11.30
CA ASN A 228 -12.13 4.18 -10.82
C ASN A 228 -11.12 3.76 -11.88
N ARG A 229 -10.03 4.52 -12.02
CA ARG A 229 -8.99 4.25 -13.01
C ARG A 229 -7.63 4.33 -12.35
N PHE A 230 -6.82 3.30 -12.57
CA PHE A 230 -5.45 3.21 -12.08
C PHE A 230 -4.54 2.85 -13.24
N LEU A 231 -3.38 3.50 -13.32
CA LEU A 231 -2.34 3.15 -14.29
C LEU A 231 -1.01 2.99 -13.58
N VAL A 232 -0.33 1.89 -13.86
CA VAL A 232 0.97 1.59 -13.30
C VAL A 232 2.03 1.61 -14.39
N ALA A 233 3.11 2.34 -14.13
CA ALA A 233 4.31 2.40 -14.96
C ALA A 233 5.54 2.46 -14.04
N GLY A 234 6.35 1.40 -14.05
CA GLY A 234 7.44 1.23 -13.09
C GLY A 234 6.92 1.14 -11.66
N ASP A 235 7.46 1.96 -10.76
CA ASP A 235 7.09 2.08 -9.34
C ASP A 235 6.00 3.13 -9.07
N HIS A 236 5.42 3.75 -10.11
CA HIS A 236 4.42 4.78 -9.96
C HIS A 236 3.02 4.29 -10.36
N ALA A 237 2.03 4.59 -9.52
CA ALA A 237 0.62 4.41 -9.81
C ALA A 237 -0.04 5.78 -10.02
N HIS A 238 -0.76 5.97 -11.13
CA HIS A 238 -1.45 7.20 -11.49
C HIS A 238 -2.96 7.00 -11.37
N THR A 239 -3.65 7.97 -10.77
CA THR A 239 -5.10 7.89 -10.63
C THR A 239 -5.74 9.29 -10.55
N PRO A 240 -6.93 9.50 -11.14
CA PRO A 240 -7.64 10.77 -11.03
C PRO A 240 -8.34 10.90 -9.67
N PHE A 241 -8.27 12.09 -9.10
CA PHE A 241 -9.11 12.51 -7.99
C PHE A 241 -10.28 13.32 -8.53
N TYR A 242 -11.51 12.94 -8.16
CA TYR A 242 -12.69 13.75 -8.43
C TYR A 242 -13.24 14.28 -7.11
N THR A 243 -13.56 15.57 -7.08
CA THR A 243 -14.52 16.11 -6.12
C THR A 243 -15.89 15.47 -6.37
N PHE A 244 -16.83 15.58 -5.44
CA PHE A 244 -18.18 15.05 -5.69
C PHE A 244 -18.80 15.73 -6.91
N ASP A 245 -18.64 17.04 -7.01
CA ASP A 245 -19.17 17.88 -8.08
C ASP A 245 -18.58 17.47 -9.44
N ASP A 246 -17.26 17.37 -9.55
CA ASP A 246 -16.58 16.93 -10.77
C ASP A 246 -17.00 15.51 -11.17
N TRP A 247 -17.05 14.59 -10.19
CA TRP A 247 -17.45 13.20 -10.40
C TRP A 247 -18.88 13.10 -10.95
N ALA A 248 -19.79 13.91 -10.43
CA ALA A 248 -21.20 13.90 -10.81
C ALA A 248 -21.47 14.69 -12.10
N GLN A 249 -20.67 15.70 -12.43
CA GLN A 249 -20.91 16.59 -13.56
C GLN A 249 -20.26 16.14 -14.87
N PHE A 250 -19.02 15.62 -14.84
CA PHE A 250 -18.34 15.14 -16.05
C PHE A 250 -17.58 13.82 -15.85
N GLY A 251 -17.31 13.43 -14.61
CA GLY A 251 -16.63 12.18 -14.28
C GLY A 251 -17.53 10.94 -14.38
N PRO A 252 -17.11 9.82 -13.76
CA PRO A 252 -17.82 8.55 -13.84
C PRO A 252 -19.28 8.57 -13.38
N GLY A 253 -19.64 9.51 -12.50
CA GLY A 253 -21.01 9.68 -12.03
C GLY A 253 -21.94 10.35 -13.04
N HIS A 254 -21.42 10.98 -14.10
CA HIS A 254 -22.19 11.80 -15.05
C HIS A 254 -23.42 11.07 -15.62
N ALA A 255 -23.25 9.82 -16.04
CA ALA A 255 -24.32 9.02 -16.64
C ALA A 255 -25.32 8.45 -15.63
N LEU A 256 -25.03 8.54 -14.32
CA LEU A 256 -25.92 8.00 -13.29
C LEU A 256 -27.14 8.90 -13.06
N PRO A 257 -28.31 8.30 -12.75
CA PRO A 257 -29.48 9.03 -12.26
C PRO A 257 -29.14 9.83 -11.00
N ALA A 258 -29.77 11.00 -10.83
CA ALA A 258 -29.49 11.88 -9.70
C ALA A 258 -29.73 11.20 -8.34
N THR A 259 -30.74 10.33 -8.25
CA THR A 259 -31.08 9.55 -7.05
C THR A 259 -30.00 8.55 -6.64
N GLU A 260 -29.11 8.17 -7.55
CA GLU A 260 -28.06 7.16 -7.31
C GLU A 260 -26.69 7.79 -7.00
N LEU A 261 -26.52 9.10 -7.18
CA LEU A 261 -25.22 9.77 -7.04
C LEU A 261 -24.59 9.58 -5.66
N GLY A 262 -25.39 9.67 -4.59
CA GLY A 262 -24.90 9.47 -3.23
C GLY A 262 -24.31 8.07 -3.03
N ALA A 263 -25.00 7.02 -3.48
CA ALA A 263 -24.51 5.65 -3.36
C ALA A 263 -23.33 5.38 -4.32
N GLY A 264 -23.41 5.91 -5.54
CA GLY A 264 -22.35 5.78 -6.55
C GLY A 264 -21.03 6.41 -6.10
N TYR A 265 -21.06 7.63 -5.59
CA TYR A 265 -19.85 8.33 -5.12
C TYR A 265 -19.23 7.62 -3.92
N ARG A 266 -20.04 7.12 -2.98
CA ARG A 266 -19.54 6.32 -1.84
C ARG A 266 -18.81 5.06 -2.31
N ARG A 267 -19.42 4.30 -3.23
CA ARG A 267 -18.78 3.11 -3.80
C ARG A 267 -17.48 3.46 -4.52
N TRP A 268 -17.49 4.52 -5.33
CA TRP A 268 -16.30 5.01 -6.01
C TRP A 268 -15.20 5.41 -5.02
N ALA A 269 -15.53 6.21 -3.99
CA ALA A 269 -14.57 6.66 -2.99
C ALA A 269 -13.99 5.52 -2.15
N ARG A 270 -14.79 4.50 -1.83
CA ARG A 270 -14.32 3.28 -1.13
C ARG A 270 -13.25 2.55 -1.95
N LEU A 271 -13.57 2.22 -3.21
CA LEU A 271 -12.64 1.53 -4.09
C LEU A 271 -11.39 2.36 -4.35
N GLN A 272 -11.57 3.68 -4.52
CA GLN A 272 -10.47 4.61 -4.74
C GLN A 272 -9.47 4.57 -3.58
N ARG A 273 -9.96 4.68 -2.34
CA ARG A 273 -9.13 4.63 -1.13
C ARG A 273 -8.49 3.25 -0.93
N GLN A 274 -9.26 2.18 -1.13
CA GLN A 274 -8.78 0.80 -0.96
C GLN A 274 -7.60 0.48 -1.90
N TYR A 275 -7.75 0.77 -3.19
CA TYR A 275 -6.69 0.54 -4.18
C TYR A 275 -5.48 1.44 -3.92
N ALA A 276 -5.68 2.74 -3.66
CA ALA A 276 -4.57 3.64 -3.39
C ALA A 276 -3.77 3.23 -2.13
N LEU A 277 -4.45 2.83 -1.05
CA LEU A 277 -3.80 2.35 0.17
C LEU A 277 -3.03 1.05 -0.09
N ALA A 278 -3.60 0.11 -0.85
CA ALA A 278 -2.93 -1.15 -1.15
C ALA A 278 -1.69 -0.94 -2.04
N LEU A 279 -1.81 -0.13 -3.09
CA LEU A 279 -0.67 0.19 -3.97
C LEU A 279 0.47 0.86 -3.19
N ASP A 280 0.16 1.82 -2.31
CA ASP A 280 1.16 2.47 -1.44
C ASP A 280 1.78 1.51 -0.42
N ALA A 281 0.98 0.61 0.17
CA ALA A 281 1.47 -0.40 1.10
C ALA A 281 2.53 -1.32 0.44
N TYR A 282 2.26 -1.77 -0.79
CA TYR A 282 3.18 -2.55 -1.62
C TYR A 282 4.29 -1.73 -2.29
N GLY A 283 4.47 -0.46 -1.88
CA GLY A 283 5.64 0.34 -2.22
C GLY A 283 5.53 1.13 -3.52
N LEU A 284 4.35 1.23 -4.13
CA LEU A 284 4.15 2.10 -5.29
C LEU A 284 3.90 3.55 -4.86
N HIS A 285 4.44 4.49 -5.62
CA HIS A 285 4.15 5.91 -5.46
C HIS A 285 2.83 6.29 -6.11
N VAL A 286 1.78 6.42 -5.31
CA VAL A 286 0.45 6.80 -5.80
C VAL A 286 0.35 8.30 -6.07
N ARG A 287 0.26 8.64 -7.35
CA ARG A 287 0.14 9.98 -7.92
C ARG A 287 -1.32 10.30 -8.24
N TRP A 288 -1.90 11.14 -7.41
CA TRP A 288 -3.23 11.69 -7.63
C TRP A 288 -3.14 12.95 -8.47
N VAL A 289 -4.00 13.08 -9.48
CA VAL A 289 -4.16 14.32 -10.25
C VAL A 289 -5.60 14.78 -10.15
N LEU A 290 -5.85 16.09 -10.09
CA LEU A 290 -7.22 16.58 -10.14
C LEU A 290 -7.80 16.27 -11.53
N ALA A 291 -8.95 15.59 -11.55
CA ALA A 291 -9.63 15.28 -12.78
C ALA A 291 -10.08 16.57 -13.48
N ASN A 292 -10.17 16.52 -14.80
CA ASN A 292 -10.74 17.59 -15.60
C ASN A 292 -11.36 17.00 -16.88
N PRO A 293 -12.23 17.74 -17.59
CA PRO A 293 -12.91 17.23 -18.77
C PRO A 293 -11.95 16.75 -19.89
N ARG A 294 -10.77 17.36 -20.03
CA ARG A 294 -9.78 16.95 -21.02
C ARG A 294 -9.18 15.59 -20.67
N LEU A 295 -8.82 15.38 -19.41
CA LEU A 295 -8.35 14.08 -18.93
C LEU A 295 -9.42 13.01 -19.13
N GLU A 296 -10.68 13.29 -18.74
CA GLU A 296 -11.77 12.31 -18.91
C GLU A 296 -11.97 11.91 -20.39
N ALA A 297 -11.93 12.88 -21.30
CA ALA A 297 -12.03 12.61 -22.74
C ALA A 297 -10.90 11.72 -23.25
N THR A 298 -9.65 11.95 -22.80
CA THR A 298 -8.52 11.06 -23.11
C THR A 298 -8.74 9.67 -22.52
N LEU A 299 -9.13 9.57 -21.26
CA LEU A 299 -9.39 8.30 -20.58
C LEU A 299 -10.49 7.48 -21.25
N ALA A 300 -11.48 8.13 -21.87
CA ALA A 300 -12.54 7.45 -22.61
C ALA A 300 -12.08 6.85 -23.95
N THR A 301 -10.95 7.29 -24.50
CA THR A 301 -10.58 7.01 -25.91
C THR A 301 -9.17 6.45 -26.12
N ALA A 302 -8.31 6.54 -25.11
CA ALA A 302 -6.92 6.11 -25.18
C ALA A 302 -6.59 5.13 -24.03
N ASP A 303 -5.49 4.38 -24.20
CA ASP A 303 -4.90 3.55 -23.16
C ASP A 303 -3.38 3.80 -23.03
N GLY A 304 -2.72 2.99 -22.22
CA GLY A 304 -1.27 2.84 -22.22
C GLY A 304 -0.51 4.17 -22.08
N GLU A 305 0.47 4.36 -22.96
CA GLU A 305 1.40 5.50 -22.89
C GLU A 305 0.75 6.86 -23.17
N THR A 306 -0.25 6.90 -24.06
CA THR A 306 -0.99 8.13 -24.34
C THR A 306 -1.73 8.60 -23.09
N THR A 307 -2.33 7.66 -22.36
CA THR A 307 -3.00 7.96 -21.10
C THR A 307 -2.00 8.38 -20.01
N LEU A 308 -0.87 7.68 -19.91
CA LEU A 308 0.20 8.05 -18.97
C LEU A 308 0.71 9.48 -19.23
N ALA A 309 0.90 9.85 -20.50
CA ALA A 309 1.31 11.20 -20.88
C ALA A 309 0.28 12.25 -20.41
N ALA A 310 -1.02 11.99 -20.60
CA ALA A 310 -2.07 12.89 -20.12
C ALA A 310 -2.09 13.04 -18.60
N PHE A 311 -1.83 11.96 -17.84
CA PHE A 311 -1.63 12.07 -16.38
C PHE A 311 -0.42 12.92 -16.01
N ARG A 312 0.69 12.80 -16.75
CA ARG A 312 1.93 13.53 -16.48
C ARG A 312 1.87 15.01 -16.86
N GLU A 313 0.95 15.40 -17.75
CA GLU A 313 0.68 16.82 -18.06
C GLU A 313 0.02 17.57 -16.88
N ILE A 314 -0.66 16.86 -15.99
CA ILE A 314 -1.40 17.45 -14.88
C ILE A 314 -0.54 17.39 -13.60
N PRO A 315 -0.34 18.52 -12.90
CA PRO A 315 0.35 18.53 -11.62
C PRO A 315 -0.33 17.59 -10.62
N CYS A 316 0.48 16.82 -9.89
CA CYS A 316 -0.06 15.98 -8.83
C CYS A 316 -0.63 16.84 -7.71
N LEU A 317 -1.74 16.38 -7.15
CA LEU A 317 -2.26 16.91 -5.90
C LEU A 317 -1.19 16.77 -4.82
N SER A 318 -0.95 17.86 -4.12
CA SER A 318 0.03 17.97 -3.04
C SER A 318 -0.64 18.53 -1.79
N GLY A 319 -0.04 18.27 -0.63
CA GLY A 319 -0.63 18.60 0.67
C GLY A 319 -1.52 17.50 1.23
N ASP A 320 -2.19 17.82 2.34
CA ASP A 320 -3.01 16.85 3.08
C ASP A 320 -4.49 16.89 2.68
N TYR A 321 -4.95 17.98 2.06
CA TYR A 321 -6.33 18.18 1.61
C TYR A 321 -6.41 19.07 0.37
N LEU A 322 -7.53 18.97 -0.34
CA LEU A 322 -7.92 19.81 -1.47
C LEU A 322 -9.03 20.77 -1.04
N VAL A 323 -8.97 22.03 -1.49
CA VAL A 323 -10.07 22.99 -1.37
C VAL A 323 -10.64 23.26 -2.76
N GLU A 324 -11.90 22.93 -2.95
CA GLU A 324 -12.70 23.27 -4.12
C GLU A 324 -13.51 24.53 -3.80
N ALA A 325 -13.14 25.66 -4.43
CA ALA A 325 -13.84 26.93 -4.25
C ALA A 325 -15.00 27.05 -5.25
N ILE A 326 -16.24 26.93 -4.75
CA ILE A 326 -17.46 26.95 -5.57
C ILE A 326 -17.93 28.37 -5.82
N PHE A 327 -17.88 29.20 -4.77
CA PHE A 327 -18.29 30.59 -4.83
C PHE A 327 -17.41 31.44 -3.93
N GLN A 328 -17.05 32.62 -4.42
CA GLN A 328 -16.39 33.66 -3.65
C GLN A 328 -16.92 35.03 -4.09
N ASN A 329 -17.30 35.83 -3.11
CA ASN A 329 -17.66 37.24 -3.27
C ASN A 329 -16.50 38.08 -2.73
N ASP A 330 -15.85 38.84 -3.60
CA ASP A 330 -14.68 39.68 -3.28
C ASP A 330 -15.05 41.04 -2.68
N ASN A 331 -16.32 41.26 -2.31
CA ASN A 331 -16.72 42.47 -1.59
C ASN A 331 -16.00 42.58 -0.24
N GLU A 332 -15.68 43.81 0.19
CA GLU A 332 -14.94 44.11 1.44
C GLU A 332 -15.72 43.80 2.75
N HIS A 333 -16.81 43.04 2.68
CA HIS A 333 -17.57 42.68 3.88
C HIS A 333 -16.83 41.59 4.67
N PRO A 334 -16.61 41.78 5.98
CA PRO A 334 -15.93 40.79 6.80
C PRO A 334 -16.80 39.54 6.95
N GLU A 335 -16.17 38.37 7.01
CA GLU A 335 -16.83 37.13 7.41
C GLU A 335 -17.32 37.30 8.86
N GLN A 336 -18.54 36.85 9.15
CA GLN A 336 -19.14 36.96 10.48
C GLN A 336 -19.68 35.63 10.99
N ARG A 337 -20.16 34.76 10.08
CA ARG A 337 -20.65 33.42 10.42
C ARG A 337 -20.08 32.38 9.49
N MET A 338 -19.71 31.24 10.04
CA MET A 338 -19.23 30.07 9.30
C MET A 338 -20.11 28.88 9.65
N SER A 339 -20.73 28.27 8.64
CA SER A 339 -21.44 27.00 8.79
C SER A 339 -20.67 25.89 8.07
N ILE A 340 -20.38 24.83 8.79
CA ILE A 340 -19.56 23.70 8.35
C ILE A 340 -20.44 22.46 8.36
N THR A 341 -20.55 21.79 7.22
CA THR A 341 -21.24 20.50 7.10
C THR A 341 -20.22 19.40 6.94
N ASN A 342 -20.25 18.40 7.84
CA ASN A 342 -19.49 17.17 7.67
C ASN A 342 -20.22 16.24 6.70
N GLN A 343 -19.73 16.18 5.47
CA GLN A 343 -20.20 15.24 4.46
C GLN A 343 -19.58 13.87 4.74
N ALA A 344 -20.36 12.97 5.33
CA ALA A 344 -19.85 11.71 5.87
C ALA A 344 -20.57 10.49 5.32
N ASP A 345 -19.95 9.35 5.52
CA ASP A 345 -20.54 8.03 5.41
C ASP A 345 -20.22 7.22 6.68
N SER A 346 -21.09 6.27 7.04
CA SER A 346 -20.94 5.48 8.26
C SER A 346 -19.72 4.55 8.23
N GLU A 347 -19.32 4.07 7.05
CA GLU A 347 -18.18 3.15 6.88
C GLU A 347 -16.90 3.92 6.53
N LEU A 348 -17.01 4.92 5.64
CA LEU A 348 -15.84 5.66 5.12
C LEU A 348 -15.44 6.87 5.97
N GLY A 349 -16.25 7.24 6.96
CA GLY A 349 -16.06 8.45 7.75
C GLY A 349 -16.29 9.71 6.90
N THR A 350 -15.55 10.77 7.19
CA THR A 350 -15.66 12.04 6.47
C THR A 350 -15.14 11.92 5.03
N LEU A 351 -15.96 12.34 4.08
CA LEU A 351 -15.65 12.43 2.66
C LEU A 351 -15.26 13.86 2.28
N ALA A 352 -15.92 14.86 2.84
CA ALA A 352 -15.61 16.27 2.66
C ALA A 352 -16.18 17.13 3.80
N TYR A 353 -15.70 18.37 3.91
CA TYR A 353 -16.40 19.43 4.63
C TYR A 353 -16.92 20.46 3.64
N THR A 354 -18.23 20.73 3.67
CA THR A 354 -18.80 21.88 2.96
C THR A 354 -18.84 23.07 3.90
N VAL A 355 -18.15 24.15 3.53
CA VAL A 355 -17.99 25.35 4.36
C VAL A 355 -18.67 26.53 3.67
N THR A 356 -19.66 27.11 4.34
CA THR A 356 -20.29 28.37 3.94
C THR A 356 -19.89 29.48 4.90
N THR A 357 -19.47 30.62 4.35
CA THR A 357 -19.20 31.82 5.13
C THR A 357 -20.15 32.93 4.72
N LEU A 358 -20.70 33.63 5.72
CA LEU A 358 -21.69 34.67 5.55
C LEU A 358 -21.21 35.98 6.19
N ASP A 359 -21.67 37.09 5.66
CA ASP A 359 -21.50 38.40 6.29
C ASP A 359 -22.51 38.65 7.42
N ALA A 360 -22.47 39.86 8.01
CA ALA A 360 -23.41 40.27 9.06
C ALA A 360 -24.89 40.26 8.62
N GLY A 361 -25.14 40.53 7.33
CA GLY A 361 -26.47 40.54 6.72
C GLY A 361 -26.99 39.14 6.36
N GLY A 362 -26.17 38.10 6.53
CA GLY A 362 -26.49 36.74 6.14
C GLY A 362 -26.31 36.47 4.64
N GLN A 363 -25.65 37.37 3.90
CA GLN A 363 -25.30 37.15 2.50
C GLN A 363 -24.13 36.18 2.40
N LEU A 364 -24.21 35.26 1.43
CA LEU A 364 -23.12 34.33 1.13
C LEU A 364 -21.88 35.08 0.65
N LEU A 365 -20.78 34.89 1.35
CA LEU A 365 -19.46 35.37 0.95
C LEU A 365 -18.68 34.28 0.24
N ARG A 366 -18.58 33.08 0.82
CA ARG A 366 -17.82 31.97 0.21
C ARG A 366 -18.51 30.63 0.43
N LEU A 367 -18.42 29.75 -0.57
CA LEU A 367 -18.79 28.35 -0.51
C LEU A 367 -17.60 27.51 -0.98
N GLU A 368 -17.12 26.64 -0.12
CA GLU A 368 -15.94 25.80 -0.35
C GLU A 368 -16.23 24.34 0.02
N HIS A 369 -15.58 23.40 -0.64
CA HIS A 369 -15.57 21.98 -0.28
C HIS A 369 -14.14 21.53 0.01
N HIS A 370 -13.90 21.04 1.22
CA HIS A 370 -12.59 20.63 1.69
C HIS A 370 -12.52 19.11 1.73
N TYR A 371 -11.68 18.50 0.89
CA TYR A 371 -11.55 17.05 0.76
C TYR A 371 -10.23 16.56 1.35
N PRO A 372 -10.23 15.66 2.34
CA PRO A 372 -9.00 15.05 2.82
C PRO A 372 -8.40 14.14 1.74
N LEU A 373 -7.12 14.36 1.41
CA LEU A 373 -6.37 13.52 0.45
C LEU A 373 -5.61 12.39 1.16
N ARG A 374 -5.36 12.55 2.47
CA ARG A 374 -4.63 11.60 3.32
C ARG A 374 -5.33 11.46 4.67
N PRO A 375 -5.07 10.39 5.45
CA PRO A 375 -5.64 10.23 6.79
C PRO A 375 -5.42 11.44 7.71
N ARG A 376 -4.26 12.09 7.63
CA ARG A 376 -3.95 13.32 8.41
C ARG A 376 -4.65 14.57 7.90
N GLY A 377 -5.16 14.55 6.66
CA GLY A 377 -5.83 15.68 6.03
C GLY A 377 -7.08 16.15 6.75
N LEU A 378 -7.78 15.24 7.42
CA LEU A 378 -8.94 15.60 8.22
C LEU A 378 -8.58 16.60 9.33
N ASN A 379 -7.53 16.29 10.10
CA ASN A 379 -7.07 17.15 11.18
C ASN A 379 -6.53 18.48 10.62
N ALA A 380 -5.79 18.44 9.50
CA ALA A 380 -5.30 19.64 8.85
C ALA A 380 -6.43 20.59 8.40
N ILE A 381 -7.54 20.05 7.87
CA ILE A 381 -8.72 20.85 7.53
C ILE A 381 -9.32 21.46 8.80
N ILE A 382 -9.53 20.64 9.85
CA ILE A 382 -10.11 21.09 11.11
C ILE A 382 -9.28 22.23 11.70
N ASP A 383 -7.97 22.04 11.85
CA ASP A 383 -7.06 23.04 12.41
C ASP A 383 -7.10 24.34 11.62
N ARG A 384 -7.11 24.25 10.28
CA ARG A 384 -7.20 25.43 9.40
C ARG A 384 -8.52 26.18 9.57
N LEU A 385 -9.64 25.47 9.67
CA LEU A 385 -10.95 26.10 9.86
C LEU A 385 -11.07 26.73 11.26
N ILE A 386 -10.54 26.09 12.30
CA ILE A 386 -10.46 26.66 13.65
C ILE A 386 -9.64 27.96 13.61
N GLN A 387 -8.44 27.91 13.03
CA GLN A 387 -7.56 29.07 12.92
C GLN A 387 -8.24 30.25 12.20
N ARG A 388 -8.92 30.00 11.07
CA ARG A 388 -9.65 31.06 10.33
C ARG A 388 -10.75 31.69 11.17
N CYS A 389 -11.46 30.90 11.97
CA CYS A 389 -12.48 31.43 12.87
C CYS A 389 -11.87 32.34 13.93
N ASP A 390 -10.75 31.91 14.54
CA ASP A 390 -10.07 32.66 15.60
C ASP A 390 -9.48 33.98 15.08
N GLU A 391 -8.88 33.96 13.88
CA GLU A 391 -8.28 35.15 13.25
C GLU A 391 -9.33 36.22 12.86
N GLN A 392 -10.54 35.79 12.51
CA GLN A 392 -11.59 36.69 12.01
C GLN A 392 -12.71 36.96 13.03
N GLY A 393 -12.68 36.31 14.20
CA GLY A 393 -13.73 36.42 15.22
C GLY A 393 -15.09 35.89 14.73
N VAL A 394 -15.06 34.90 13.83
CA VAL A 394 -16.26 34.37 13.16
C VAL A 394 -16.95 33.33 14.05
N GLU A 395 -18.28 33.46 14.21
CA GLU A 395 -19.06 32.44 14.90
C GLU A 395 -19.17 31.19 14.03
N ARG A 396 -18.79 30.02 14.57
CA ARG A 396 -18.82 28.75 13.83
C ARG A 396 -19.94 27.83 14.30
N GLN A 397 -20.60 27.20 13.35
CA GLN A 397 -21.54 26.10 13.58
C GLN A 397 -21.11 24.88 12.75
N VAL A 398 -21.06 23.70 13.38
CA VAL A 398 -20.75 22.44 12.70
C VAL A 398 -21.97 21.52 12.73
N LEU A 399 -22.37 21.02 11.56
CA LEU A 399 -23.50 20.13 11.37
C LEU A 399 -23.03 18.75 10.90
N HIS A 400 -23.59 17.71 11.52
CA HIS A 400 -23.25 16.30 11.26
C HIS A 400 -24.50 15.54 10.77
N PRO A 401 -24.89 15.69 9.51
CA PRO A 401 -26.04 14.97 8.95
C PRO A 401 -25.82 13.45 8.88
N GLY A 402 -24.58 12.96 8.98
CA GLY A 402 -24.25 11.53 8.92
C GLY A 402 -24.38 10.90 7.54
N ARG A 403 -24.57 11.72 6.49
CA ARG A 403 -24.67 11.32 5.10
C ARG A 403 -24.17 12.43 4.18
N LEU A 404 -23.91 12.09 2.92
CA LEU A 404 -23.72 13.08 1.85
C LEU A 404 -25.02 13.84 1.60
N LEU A 405 -24.93 15.17 1.56
CA LEU A 405 -25.99 16.07 1.12
C LEU A 405 -25.59 16.73 -0.19
N PHE A 406 -26.45 16.57 -1.21
CA PHE A 406 -26.24 17.14 -2.53
C PHE A 406 -27.57 17.62 -3.12
N SER A 407 -27.48 18.46 -4.14
CA SER A 407 -28.60 18.86 -4.99
C SER A 407 -28.73 17.88 -6.15
N GLU A 408 -29.90 17.25 -6.31
CA GLU A 408 -30.14 16.35 -7.45
C GLU A 408 -30.16 17.10 -8.79
N SER A 409 -30.72 18.32 -8.80
CA SER A 409 -30.78 19.14 -10.02
C SER A 409 -29.44 19.77 -10.37
N GLY A 410 -28.70 20.23 -9.36
CA GLY A 410 -27.38 20.85 -9.52
C GLY A 410 -26.23 19.85 -9.62
N ARG A 411 -26.46 18.60 -9.20
CA ARG A 411 -25.44 17.53 -9.13
C ARG A 411 -24.18 17.99 -8.39
N ASN A 412 -24.38 18.75 -7.30
CA ASN A 412 -23.33 19.34 -6.48
C ASN A 412 -23.61 19.15 -4.99
N LEU A 413 -22.55 19.16 -4.17
CA LEU A 413 -22.71 19.15 -2.73
C LEU A 413 -23.43 20.41 -2.26
N ARG A 414 -24.19 20.27 -1.17
CA ARG A 414 -24.85 21.39 -0.51
C ARG A 414 -24.58 21.39 0.99
N ALA A 415 -24.63 22.59 1.58
CA ALA A 415 -24.61 22.73 3.03
C ALA A 415 -25.86 22.09 3.67
N ALA A 416 -25.69 21.54 4.86
CA ALA A 416 -26.77 21.10 5.72
C ALA A 416 -27.52 22.28 6.31
N THR A 417 -28.79 22.04 6.62
CA THR A 417 -29.60 22.86 7.50
C THR A 417 -29.95 22.06 8.76
N VAL A 418 -30.53 22.69 9.77
CA VAL A 418 -30.98 22.00 10.99
C VAL A 418 -31.99 20.88 10.68
N ALA A 419 -32.78 21.03 9.61
CA ALA A 419 -33.73 20.01 9.15
C ALA A 419 -33.08 18.75 8.56
N ASP A 420 -31.80 18.84 8.15
CA ASP A 420 -31.05 17.71 7.61
C ASP A 420 -30.41 16.84 8.70
N LEU A 421 -30.42 17.31 9.95
CA LEU A 421 -29.86 16.57 11.07
C LEU A 421 -30.71 15.32 11.36
N PRO A 422 -30.08 14.20 11.73
CA PRO A 422 -30.82 13.06 12.26
C PRO A 422 -31.64 13.53 13.47
N ALA A 423 -32.91 13.10 13.55
CA ALA A 423 -33.72 13.35 14.74
C ALA A 423 -32.94 12.88 15.96
N SER A 424 -32.88 13.71 17.01
CA SER A 424 -32.19 13.42 18.26
C SER A 424 -32.56 12.02 18.71
N THR A 425 -31.67 11.05 18.49
CA THR A 425 -31.78 9.77 19.15
C THR A 425 -31.45 10.08 20.59
N GLU A 426 -32.45 10.06 21.47
CA GLU A 426 -32.24 10.07 22.92
C GLU A 426 -31.26 8.92 23.24
N ARG A 427 -29.97 9.25 23.33
CA ARG A 427 -29.01 8.41 24.03
C ARG A 427 -29.19 8.72 25.50
N LEU A 428 -30.06 7.96 26.15
CA LEU A 428 -30.01 7.78 27.59
C LEU A 428 -28.62 7.22 27.93
N HIS A 429 -27.88 8.04 28.68
CA HIS A 429 -26.54 7.90 29.26
C HIS A 429 -25.76 6.59 29.08
#